data_AF-A0A545SW84-F1
#
_entry.id   AF-A0A545SW84-F1
#
_cell.length_a   1.000
_cell.length_b   1.000
_cell.length_c   1.000
_cell.angle_alpha   90.00
_cell.angle_beta   90.00
_cell.angle_gamma   90.00
#
_symmetry.space_group_name_H-M   'P 1'
#
loop_
_entity.id
_entity.type
_entity.pdbx_description
1 polymer ?
#
loop_
_entity_poly.entity_id
_entity_poly.type
_entity_poly.pdbx_seq_one_letter_code
_entity_poly.pdbx_strand_id
1 'polypeptide(L)'
;MAKFVSLSFWITLTVYLALASPLAVGWIETWLAANVPVLGSPVANLLTSRFVAGVIWGSIALFIVAPGWRLLWKLPLAGPWLANRYFPDLNGDWVVTIQSNWPIVEHLKTAATSKEITFDPFTNDLPNLLDASFDVKIKQSWFRTDVVFLPNDKTPLLSSETISVEFFKSDSGKKSIAWIYEQTNKQDNTRRLAVTDQPKFHGSAVLIVSEDATELQGQYWQNRSWNHGLNAAGLITMKRTNK
;
A
#
# COMPACT_ATOMS: atom_id res chain seq x y z
N MET A 1 -10.78 -5.62 -6.73
CA MET A 1 -10.50 -4.55 -5.74
C MET A 1 -10.07 -5.21 -4.45
N ALA A 2 -8.78 -5.18 -4.16
CA ALA A 2 -8.22 -5.78 -2.96
C ALA A 2 -8.48 -4.88 -1.75
N LYS A 3 -9.05 -5.46 -0.70
CA LYS A 3 -9.53 -4.74 0.49
C LYS A 3 -8.50 -4.88 1.59
N PHE A 4 -8.19 -3.78 2.28
CA PHE A 4 -7.33 -3.81 3.47
C PHE A 4 -7.91 -4.69 4.58
N VAL A 5 -9.25 -4.74 4.65
CA VAL A 5 -9.97 -5.59 5.62
C VAL A 5 -11.08 -6.37 4.93
N SER A 6 -11.29 -7.61 5.37
CA SER A 6 -12.25 -8.54 4.78
C SER A 6 -13.70 -8.06 4.87
N LEU A 7 -14.57 -8.58 3.99
CA LEU A 7 -16.02 -8.35 4.09
C LEU A 7 -16.59 -8.83 5.42
N SER A 8 -16.09 -9.96 5.93
CA SER A 8 -16.50 -10.51 7.22
C SER A 8 -16.28 -9.53 8.37
N PHE A 9 -15.17 -8.78 8.37
CA PHE A 9 -14.95 -7.73 9.36
C PHE A 9 -16.04 -6.66 9.33
N TRP A 10 -16.43 -6.20 8.13
CA TRP A 10 -17.48 -5.19 7.99
C TRP A 10 -18.84 -5.69 8.43
N ILE A 11 -19.17 -6.95 8.14
CA ILE A 11 -20.41 -7.59 8.61
C ILE A 11 -20.40 -7.68 10.13
N THR A 12 -19.32 -8.20 10.72
CA THR A 12 -19.17 -8.31 12.17
C THR A 12 -19.25 -6.94 12.83
N LEU A 13 -18.52 -5.94 12.32
CA LEU A 13 -18.57 -4.58 12.83
C LEU A 13 -19.99 -4.00 12.76
N THR A 14 -20.69 -4.18 11.64
CA THR A 14 -22.06 -3.69 11.47
C THR A 14 -23.02 -4.35 12.46
N VAL A 15 -22.91 -5.68 12.67
CA VAL A 15 -23.73 -6.40 13.65
C VAL A 15 -23.44 -5.90 15.07
N TYR A 16 -22.17 -5.76 15.44
CA TYR A 16 -21.78 -5.22 16.74
C TYR A 16 -22.30 -3.80 16.95
N LEU A 17 -22.17 -2.93 15.94
CA LEU A 17 -22.69 -1.56 16.02
C LEU A 17 -24.23 -1.54 16.11
N ALA A 18 -24.92 -2.42 15.38
CA ALA A 18 -26.38 -2.52 15.44
C ALA A 18 -26.87 -3.00 16.82
N LEU A 19 -26.16 -3.91 17.48
CA LEU A 19 -26.51 -4.42 18.81
C LEU A 19 -26.05 -3.49 19.94
N ALA A 20 -24.90 -2.83 19.79
CA ALA A 20 -24.35 -1.94 20.81
C ALA A 20 -24.97 -0.55 20.77
N SER A 21 -25.48 -0.10 19.63
CA SER A 21 -26.02 1.26 19.49
C SER A 21 -27.24 1.55 20.37
N PRO A 22 -28.25 0.66 20.53
CA PRO A 22 -29.37 0.92 21.45
C PRO A 22 -28.91 0.99 22.91
N LEU A 23 -27.93 0.16 23.28
CA LEU A 23 -27.34 0.16 24.62
C LEU A 23 -26.53 1.44 24.88
N ALA A 24 -25.73 1.88 23.91
CA ALA A 24 -24.97 3.12 24.00
C ALA A 24 -25.89 4.34 24.08
N VAL A 25 -26.94 4.39 23.26
CA VAL A 25 -27.96 5.45 23.32
C VAL A 25 -28.64 5.45 24.68
N GLY A 26 -29.12 4.30 25.16
CA GLY A 26 -29.77 4.21 26.48
C GLY A 26 -28.84 4.57 27.65
N TRP A 27 -27.55 4.19 27.57
CA TRP A 27 -26.56 4.56 28.59
C TRP A 27 -26.28 6.06 28.59
N ILE A 28 -26.10 6.67 27.42
CA ILE A 28 -25.93 8.12 27.28
C ILE A 28 -27.17 8.86 27.76
N GLU A 29 -28.38 8.41 27.42
CA GLU A 29 -29.62 8.99 27.91
C GLU A 29 -29.72 8.92 29.43
N THR A 30 -29.38 7.78 30.04
CA THR A 30 -29.39 7.60 31.49
C THR A 30 -28.35 8.51 32.17
N TRP A 31 -27.15 8.59 31.60
CA TRP A 31 -26.09 9.47 32.09
C TRP A 31 -26.48 10.95 31.96
N LEU A 32 -27.06 11.36 30.83
CA LEU A 32 -27.58 12.71 30.62
C LEU A 32 -28.69 13.00 31.62
N ALA A 33 -29.68 12.12 31.79
CA ALA A 33 -30.75 12.31 32.76
C ALA A 33 -30.25 12.44 34.21
N ALA A 34 -29.15 11.76 34.55
CA ALA A 34 -28.54 11.83 35.89
C ALA A 34 -27.69 13.10 36.11
N ASN A 35 -27.05 13.64 35.07
CA ASN A 35 -26.05 14.72 35.21
C ASN A 35 -26.49 16.07 34.61
N VAL A 36 -27.50 16.08 33.74
CA VAL A 36 -28.09 17.23 33.04
C VAL A 36 -29.40 17.78 33.66
N PRO A 37 -29.93 17.36 34.84
CA PRO A 37 -31.07 18.06 35.46
C PRO A 37 -30.86 19.57 35.68
N VAL A 38 -29.60 20.03 35.65
CA VAL A 38 -29.20 21.43 35.87
C VAL A 38 -29.40 22.32 34.63
N LEU A 39 -29.58 21.77 33.43
CA LEU A 39 -29.60 22.53 32.15
C LEU A 39 -31.00 22.90 31.62
N GLY A 40 -32.07 22.47 32.29
CA GLY A 40 -33.45 22.83 31.97
C GLY A 40 -34.08 22.06 30.80
N SER A 41 -35.42 22.01 30.81
CA SER A 41 -36.30 21.35 29.82
C SER A 41 -35.94 21.51 28.33
N PRO A 42 -35.51 22.69 27.82
CA PRO A 42 -35.26 22.84 26.39
C PRO A 42 -34.03 22.06 25.88
N VAL A 43 -33.00 21.84 26.69
CA VAL A 43 -31.80 21.07 26.31
C VAL A 43 -32.11 19.56 26.28
N ALA A 44 -32.93 19.08 27.22
CA ALA A 44 -33.38 17.69 27.26
C ALA A 44 -34.22 17.32 26.02
N ASN A 45 -35.03 18.24 25.50
CA ASN A 45 -35.84 18.04 24.29
C ASN A 45 -35.02 18.03 22.98
N LEU A 46 -33.81 18.59 22.98
CA LEU A 46 -32.88 18.54 21.84
C LEU A 46 -32.11 17.21 21.77
N LEU A 47 -31.82 16.60 22.92
CA LEU A 47 -31.09 15.34 23.08
C LEU A 47 -32.02 14.12 22.93
N THR A 48 -32.86 14.11 21.89
CA THR A 48 -33.69 12.93 21.59
C THR A 48 -32.81 11.73 21.19
N SER A 49 -33.33 10.52 21.42
CA SER A 49 -32.68 9.25 21.01
C SER A 49 -32.20 9.26 19.56
N ARG A 50 -32.95 9.91 18.66
CA ARG A 50 -32.63 10.08 17.24
C ARG A 50 -31.42 10.98 17.01
N PHE A 51 -31.29 12.06 17.78
CA PHE A 51 -30.13 12.96 17.69
C PHE A 51 -28.87 12.28 18.23
N VAL A 52 -28.95 11.62 19.38
CA VAL A 52 -27.83 10.85 19.96
C VAL A 52 -27.38 9.74 19.01
N ALA A 53 -28.32 8.98 18.46
CA ALA A 53 -28.03 7.99 17.42
C ALA A 53 -27.39 8.63 16.18
N GLY A 54 -27.91 9.77 15.72
CA GLY A 54 -27.36 10.52 14.59
C GLY A 54 -25.91 10.96 14.81
N VAL A 55 -25.57 11.44 16.01
CA VAL A 55 -24.19 11.82 16.37
C VAL A 55 -23.27 10.60 16.42
N ILE A 56 -23.71 9.49 17.02
CA ILE A 56 -22.93 8.25 17.09
C ILE A 56 -22.65 7.70 15.69
N TRP A 57 -23.70 7.53 14.87
CA TRP A 57 -23.56 7.03 13.50
C TRP A 57 -22.79 7.99 12.60
N GLY A 58 -23.01 9.30 12.75
CA GLY A 58 -22.25 10.33 12.06
C GLY A 58 -20.76 10.27 12.42
N SER A 59 -20.43 10.07 13.69
CA SER A 59 -19.05 9.94 14.17
C SER A 59 -18.39 8.65 13.67
N ILE A 60 -19.11 7.52 13.66
CA ILE A 60 -18.62 6.26 13.10
C ILE A 60 -18.40 6.38 11.60
N ALA A 61 -19.35 6.96 10.87
CA ALA A 61 -19.22 7.19 9.44
C ALA A 61 -18.01 8.11 9.15
N LEU A 62 -17.85 9.19 9.92
CA LEU A 62 -16.70 10.06 9.83
C LEU A 62 -15.41 9.32 10.16
N PHE A 63 -15.40 8.41 11.12
CA PHE A 63 -14.22 7.62 11.49
C PHE A 63 -13.82 6.57 10.44
N ILE A 64 -14.80 6.00 9.73
CA ILE A 64 -14.58 5.06 8.63
C ILE A 64 -14.10 5.82 7.37
N VAL A 65 -14.70 6.97 7.07
CA VAL A 65 -14.39 7.73 5.86
C VAL A 65 -13.13 8.58 6.02
N ALA A 66 -12.97 9.24 7.17
CA ALA A 66 -11.79 10.03 7.49
C ALA A 66 -10.64 9.12 7.98
N PRO A 67 -9.38 9.56 7.90
CA PRO A 67 -8.22 8.80 8.40
C PRO A 67 -8.17 8.65 9.93
N GLY A 68 -9.30 8.85 10.64
CA GLY A 68 -9.40 8.76 12.10
C GLY A 68 -9.04 7.36 12.62
N TRP A 69 -9.32 6.32 11.84
CA TRP A 69 -8.91 4.95 12.16
C TRP A 69 -7.42 4.78 12.39
N ARG A 70 -6.57 5.61 11.76
CA ARG A 70 -5.12 5.57 11.93
C ARG A 70 -4.70 5.90 13.37
N LEU A 71 -5.53 6.63 14.12
CA LEU A 71 -5.27 6.91 15.54
C LEU A 71 -5.22 5.61 16.36
N LEU A 72 -6.02 4.60 16.01
CA LEU A 72 -5.99 3.32 16.71
C LEU A 72 -4.65 2.58 16.53
N TRP A 73 -4.04 2.70 15.35
CA TRP A 73 -2.72 2.13 15.06
C TRP A 73 -1.58 2.87 15.77
N LYS A 74 -1.82 4.10 16.25
CA LYS A 74 -0.85 4.89 17.02
C LYS A 74 -0.95 4.67 18.53
N LEU A 75 -1.97 4.00 19.02
CA LEU A 75 -2.12 3.74 20.46
C LEU A 75 -1.08 2.69 20.93
N PRO A 76 -0.44 2.87 22.10
CA PRO A 76 0.67 2.03 22.53
C PRO A 76 0.28 0.56 22.78
N LEU A 77 -0.95 0.30 23.23
CA LEU A 77 -1.45 -1.05 23.48
C LEU A 77 -2.22 -1.63 22.29
N ALA A 78 -3.09 -0.82 21.68
CA ALA A 78 -3.93 -1.29 20.58
C ALA A 78 -3.18 -1.36 19.24
N GLY A 79 -2.20 -0.49 19.02
CA GLY A 79 -1.44 -0.40 17.77
C GLY A 79 -0.68 -1.70 17.43
N PRO A 80 0.18 -2.22 18.32
CA PRO A 80 0.89 -3.48 18.09
C PRO A 80 -0.07 -4.66 17.88
N TRP A 81 -1.16 -4.71 18.66
CA TRP A 81 -2.18 -5.76 18.54
C TRP A 81 -2.90 -5.70 17.18
N LEU A 82 -3.35 -4.52 16.75
CA LEU A 82 -4.00 -4.30 15.46
C LEU A 82 -3.06 -4.58 14.29
N ALA A 83 -1.82 -4.08 14.37
CA ALA A 83 -0.80 -4.29 13.36
C ALA A 83 -0.50 -5.78 13.20
N ASN A 84 -0.45 -6.57 14.28
CA ASN A 84 -0.25 -8.01 14.23
C ASN A 84 -1.50 -8.76 13.72
N ARG A 85 -2.70 -8.34 14.14
CA ARG A 85 -3.96 -9.02 13.79
C ARG A 85 -4.36 -8.83 12.33
N TYR A 86 -4.16 -7.62 11.80
CA TYR A 86 -4.51 -7.22 10.44
C TYR A 86 -3.22 -6.94 9.66
N PHE A 87 -2.93 -5.67 9.40
CA PHE A 87 -1.67 -5.22 8.81
C PHE A 87 -1.29 -3.87 9.44
N PRO A 88 0.00 -3.50 9.47
CA PRO A 88 0.44 -2.19 9.93
C PRO A 88 -0.07 -1.06 9.00
N ASP A 89 -0.01 0.19 9.50
CA ASP A 89 -0.25 1.39 8.71
C ASP A 89 0.97 1.68 7.83
N LEU A 90 0.86 1.46 6.51
CA LEU A 90 1.92 1.70 5.55
C LEU A 90 1.84 3.09 4.89
N ASN A 91 0.81 3.89 5.24
CA ASN A 91 0.63 5.22 4.68
C ASN A 91 1.90 6.07 4.88
N GLY A 92 2.34 6.74 3.82
CA GLY A 92 3.45 7.68 3.90
C GLY A 92 4.26 7.77 2.62
N ASP A 93 5.39 8.47 2.75
CA ASP A 93 6.40 8.62 1.72
C ASP A 93 7.53 7.62 1.97
N TRP A 94 7.99 7.01 0.89
CA TRP A 94 8.96 5.92 0.87
C TRP A 94 10.01 6.18 -0.20
N VAL A 95 11.25 5.81 0.08
CA VAL A 95 12.33 5.75 -0.91
C VAL A 95 12.48 4.31 -1.35
N VAL A 96 12.41 4.09 -2.66
CA VAL A 96 12.56 2.77 -3.28
C VAL A 96 13.91 2.67 -3.96
N THR A 97 14.55 1.53 -3.77
CA THR A 97 15.73 1.10 -4.50
C THR A 97 15.39 -0.19 -5.23
N ILE A 98 15.60 -0.19 -6.54
CA ILE A 98 15.37 -1.31 -7.44
C ILE A 98 16.73 -1.76 -7.96
N GLN A 99 17.00 -3.06 -7.89
CA GLN A 99 18.21 -3.68 -8.43
C GLN A 99 17.79 -4.62 -9.56
N SER A 100 18.04 -4.20 -10.79
CA SER A 100 17.54 -4.88 -12.00
C SER A 100 18.55 -5.87 -12.57
N ASN A 101 18.08 -7.01 -13.05
CA ASN A 101 18.86 -7.98 -13.82
C ASN A 101 19.21 -7.53 -15.25
N TRP A 102 18.89 -6.29 -15.64
CA TRP A 102 19.15 -5.77 -16.97
C TRP A 102 20.59 -5.99 -17.48
N PRO A 103 21.66 -5.80 -16.67
CA PRO A 103 23.03 -6.06 -17.13
C PRO A 103 23.26 -7.51 -17.59
N ILE A 104 22.60 -8.48 -16.94
CA ILE A 104 22.66 -9.90 -17.34
C ILE A 104 21.96 -10.09 -18.68
N VAL A 105 20.77 -9.50 -18.86
CA VAL A 105 20.01 -9.54 -20.11
C VAL A 105 20.80 -8.88 -21.25
N GLU A 106 21.50 -7.79 -20.97
CA GLU A 106 22.35 -7.08 -21.92
C GLU A 106 23.57 -7.92 -22.34
N HIS A 107 24.21 -8.63 -21.40
CA HIS A 107 25.30 -9.56 -21.71
C HIS A 107 24.81 -10.72 -22.58
N LEU A 108 23.67 -11.33 -22.25
CA LEU A 108 23.06 -12.39 -23.07
C LEU A 108 22.77 -11.91 -24.50
N LYS A 109 22.18 -10.72 -24.64
CA LYS A 109 21.90 -10.10 -25.93
C LYS A 109 23.19 -9.84 -26.73
N THR A 110 24.23 -9.34 -26.06
CA THR A 110 25.52 -9.03 -26.69
C THR A 110 26.22 -10.29 -27.17
N ALA A 111 26.26 -11.34 -26.33
CA ALA A 111 26.81 -12.64 -26.69
C ALA A 111 26.04 -13.29 -27.85
N ALA A 112 24.71 -13.18 -27.86
CA ALA A 112 23.89 -13.69 -28.97
C ALA A 112 24.15 -12.98 -30.31
N THR A 113 24.66 -11.76 -30.30
CA THR A 113 24.96 -10.97 -31.51
C THR A 113 26.42 -11.10 -31.95
N SER A 114 27.32 -11.40 -31.00
CA SER A 114 28.75 -11.50 -31.24
C SER A 114 29.16 -12.90 -31.70
N LYS A 115 30.20 -12.98 -32.53
CA LYS A 115 30.85 -14.27 -32.86
C LYS A 115 31.98 -14.62 -31.89
N GLU A 116 32.46 -13.64 -31.12
CA GLU A 116 33.65 -13.76 -30.27
C GLU A 116 33.31 -13.83 -28.78
N ILE A 117 32.21 -13.17 -28.38
CA ILE A 117 31.78 -13.10 -26.98
C ILE A 117 30.82 -14.25 -26.72
N THR A 118 31.22 -15.17 -25.84
CA THR A 118 30.34 -16.17 -25.26
C THR A 118 29.95 -15.76 -23.84
N PHE A 119 28.69 -15.98 -23.47
CA PHE A 119 28.20 -15.75 -22.12
C PHE A 119 27.16 -16.80 -21.78
N ASP A 120 27.47 -17.61 -20.78
CA ASP A 120 26.59 -18.60 -20.16
C ASP A 120 26.35 -18.17 -18.70
N PRO A 121 25.11 -17.78 -18.34
CA PRO A 121 24.79 -17.28 -17.02
C PRO A 121 24.89 -18.34 -15.91
N PHE A 122 25.09 -19.62 -16.25
CA PHE A 122 25.29 -20.70 -15.29
C PHE A 122 26.75 -20.98 -14.97
N THR A 123 27.68 -20.54 -15.83
CA THR A 123 29.12 -20.87 -15.72
C THR A 123 30.02 -19.64 -15.65
N ASN A 124 29.60 -18.50 -16.21
CA ASN A 124 30.36 -17.26 -16.16
C ASN A 124 29.98 -16.39 -14.95
N ASP A 125 30.90 -15.49 -14.57
CA ASP A 125 30.64 -14.48 -13.55
C ASP A 125 29.51 -13.55 -13.98
N LEU A 126 28.52 -13.36 -13.09
CA LEU A 126 27.37 -12.52 -13.35
C LEU A 126 27.72 -11.03 -13.12
N PRO A 127 27.33 -10.12 -14.03
CA PRO A 127 27.45 -8.69 -13.78
C PRO A 127 26.57 -8.27 -12.60
N ASN A 128 26.99 -7.20 -11.92
CA ASN A 128 26.20 -6.60 -10.84
C ASN A 128 24.84 -6.11 -11.35
N LEU A 129 23.84 -6.15 -10.46
CA LEU A 129 22.52 -5.63 -10.77
C LEU A 129 22.55 -4.11 -10.95
N LEU A 130 21.68 -3.59 -11.82
CA LEU A 130 21.57 -2.16 -12.09
C LEU A 130 20.66 -1.50 -11.06
N ASP A 131 21.23 -0.57 -10.29
CA ASP A 131 20.48 0.18 -9.28
C ASP A 131 19.71 1.36 -9.86
N ALA A 132 18.45 1.51 -9.46
CA ALA A 132 17.61 2.67 -9.74
C ALA A 132 16.84 3.07 -8.48
N SER A 133 16.62 4.36 -8.28
CA SER A 133 15.91 4.87 -7.10
C SER A 133 14.72 5.76 -7.48
N PHE A 134 13.64 5.61 -6.72
CA PHE A 134 12.37 6.29 -6.92
C PHE A 134 11.79 6.73 -5.57
N ASP A 135 11.07 7.84 -5.57
CA ASP A 135 10.18 8.15 -4.46
C ASP A 135 8.84 7.45 -4.70
N VAL A 136 8.25 6.88 -3.65
CA VAL A 136 6.95 6.21 -3.69
C VAL A 136 6.05 6.76 -2.60
N LYS A 137 4.78 6.95 -2.94
CA LYS A 137 3.74 7.30 -1.99
C LYS A 137 2.79 6.13 -1.82
N ILE A 138 2.63 5.66 -0.58
CA ILE A 138 1.63 4.67 -0.22
C ILE A 138 0.44 5.40 0.42
N LYS A 139 -0.76 5.21 -0.16
CA LYS A 139 -2.04 5.64 0.40
C LYS A 139 -2.90 4.42 0.66
N GLN A 140 -3.13 4.15 1.92
CA GLN A 140 -3.90 3.00 2.38
C GLN A 140 -5.17 3.49 3.06
N SER A 141 -6.30 3.00 2.57
CA SER A 141 -7.62 3.17 3.15
C SER A 141 -8.21 1.81 3.50
N TRP A 142 -9.40 1.78 4.08
CA TRP A 142 -10.10 0.53 4.32
C TRP A 142 -10.45 -0.26 3.05
N PHE A 143 -10.66 0.43 1.93
CA PHE A 143 -11.23 -0.15 0.72
C PHE A 143 -10.22 -0.34 -0.40
N ARG A 144 -9.16 0.48 -0.40
CA ARG A 144 -8.16 0.54 -1.45
C ARG A 144 -6.81 0.93 -0.88
N THR A 145 -5.77 0.32 -1.41
CA THR A 145 -4.39 0.75 -1.21
C THR A 145 -3.79 1.11 -2.56
N ASP A 146 -3.18 2.28 -2.62
CA ASP A 146 -2.45 2.79 -3.77
C ASP A 146 -0.98 2.90 -3.40
N VAL A 147 -0.12 2.34 -4.24
CA VAL A 147 1.34 2.44 -4.21
C VAL A 147 1.75 3.10 -5.53
N VAL A 148 2.23 4.33 -5.45
CA VAL A 148 2.48 5.16 -6.65
C VAL A 148 3.93 5.60 -6.68
N PHE A 149 4.64 5.22 -7.75
CA PHE A 149 5.95 5.82 -8.05
C PHE A 149 5.78 7.29 -8.45
N LEU A 150 6.61 8.15 -7.87
CA LEU A 150 6.66 9.57 -8.16
C LEU A 150 7.73 9.84 -9.23
N PRO A 151 7.42 10.71 -10.23
CA PRO A 151 8.40 11.10 -11.23
C PRO A 151 9.64 11.75 -10.62
N ASN A 152 10.80 11.50 -11.24
CA ASN A 152 12.05 12.14 -10.89
C ASN A 152 12.86 12.47 -12.15
N ASP A 153 13.96 13.21 -12.01
CA ASP A 153 14.77 13.64 -13.15
C ASP A 153 15.70 12.54 -13.70
N LYS A 154 15.90 11.49 -12.90
CA LYS A 154 16.84 10.39 -13.18
C LYS A 154 16.25 9.27 -14.03
N THR A 155 14.91 9.21 -14.15
CA THR A 155 14.20 8.12 -14.80
C THR A 155 13.20 8.65 -15.82
N PRO A 156 12.82 7.87 -16.84
CA PRO A 156 11.81 8.29 -17.81
C PRO A 156 10.39 8.23 -17.26
N LEU A 157 10.17 7.96 -15.96
CA LEU A 157 8.85 7.85 -15.37
C LEU A 157 8.05 9.16 -15.51
N LEU A 158 6.87 9.08 -16.12
CA LEU A 158 5.88 10.18 -16.17
C LEU A 158 4.80 9.98 -15.12
N SER A 159 4.25 8.77 -15.01
CA SER A 159 3.21 8.44 -14.05
C SER A 159 3.20 6.96 -13.74
N SER A 160 2.67 6.62 -12.57
CA SER A 160 2.44 5.26 -12.14
C SER A 160 1.03 5.14 -11.56
N GLU A 161 0.34 4.05 -11.89
CA GLU A 161 -0.98 3.74 -11.38
C GLU A 161 -0.99 2.36 -10.73
N THR A 162 -1.62 2.25 -9.57
CA THR A 162 -1.86 0.96 -8.93
C THR A 162 -3.04 0.25 -9.56
N ILE A 163 -2.81 -0.98 -10.03
CA ILE A 163 -3.86 -1.87 -10.53
C ILE A 163 -4.43 -2.70 -9.39
N SER A 164 -3.56 -3.32 -8.59
CA SER A 164 -3.98 -4.15 -7.46
C SER A 164 -2.92 -4.20 -6.36
N VAL A 165 -3.36 -4.31 -5.10
CA VAL A 165 -2.51 -4.50 -3.93
C VAL A 165 -3.14 -5.54 -3.02
N GLU A 166 -2.53 -6.71 -2.89
CA GLU A 166 -3.01 -7.78 -2.03
C GLU A 166 -2.12 -7.95 -0.81
N PHE A 167 -2.76 -8.18 0.34
CA PHE A 167 -2.10 -8.37 1.62
C PHE A 167 -2.15 -9.83 2.03
N PHE A 168 -1.00 -10.39 2.38
CA PHE A 168 -0.83 -11.78 2.78
C PHE A 168 -0.27 -11.87 4.18
N LYS A 169 -0.75 -12.84 4.95
CA LYS A 169 -0.14 -13.24 6.21
C LYS A 169 0.15 -14.73 6.14
N SER A 170 1.42 -15.10 6.22
CA SER A 170 1.83 -16.50 6.30
C SER A 170 1.49 -17.09 7.68
N ASP A 171 1.47 -18.41 7.77
CA ASP A 171 1.28 -19.13 9.05
C ASP A 171 2.36 -18.78 10.07
N SER A 172 3.57 -18.46 9.62
CA SER A 172 4.67 -17.96 10.46
C SER A 172 4.46 -16.54 10.99
N GLY A 173 3.37 -15.87 10.62
CA GLY A 173 3.08 -14.49 11.00
C GLY A 173 3.72 -13.43 10.11
N LYS A 174 4.64 -13.81 9.20
CA LYS A 174 5.23 -12.89 8.22
C LYS A 174 4.14 -12.30 7.33
N LYS A 175 4.21 -10.98 7.16
CA LYS A 175 3.28 -10.18 6.37
C LYS A 175 3.93 -9.85 5.04
N SER A 176 3.18 -10.00 3.96
CA SER A 176 3.64 -9.69 2.61
C SER A 176 2.60 -8.92 1.80
N ILE A 177 3.06 -8.20 0.79
CA ILE A 177 2.22 -7.42 -0.12
C ILE A 177 2.55 -7.86 -1.53
N ALA A 178 1.56 -8.24 -2.33
CA ALA A 178 1.70 -8.30 -3.78
C ALA A 178 1.11 -7.04 -4.38
N TRP A 179 1.85 -6.39 -5.25
CA TRP A 179 1.44 -5.13 -5.85
C TRP A 179 1.66 -5.20 -7.35
N ILE A 180 0.61 -4.88 -8.12
CA ILE A 180 0.65 -4.76 -9.57
C ILE A 180 0.40 -3.29 -9.92
N TYR A 181 1.23 -2.75 -10.81
CA TYR A 181 1.14 -1.39 -11.27
C TYR A 181 1.29 -1.28 -12.78
N GLU A 182 0.82 -0.16 -13.30
CA GLU A 182 1.13 0.32 -14.63
C GLU A 182 2.06 1.52 -14.52
N GLN A 183 3.04 1.59 -15.41
CA GLN A 183 3.94 2.73 -15.52
C GLN A 183 3.82 3.30 -16.93
N THR A 184 3.69 4.62 -16.99
CA THR A 184 3.79 5.40 -18.23
C THR A 184 5.08 6.20 -18.20
N ASN A 185 5.84 6.12 -19.28
CA ASN A 185 7.10 6.84 -19.45
C ASN A 185 6.90 8.13 -20.27
N LYS A 186 7.73 9.14 -20.00
CA LYS A 186 7.82 10.36 -20.79
C LYS A 186 8.28 10.00 -22.20
N GLN A 187 7.52 10.43 -23.19
CA GLN A 187 7.91 10.43 -24.59
C GLN A 187 8.16 11.87 -24.99
N ASP A 188 9.37 12.37 -24.74
CA ASP A 188 9.78 13.66 -25.29
C ASP A 188 10.83 13.45 -26.39
N ASN A 189 10.92 14.40 -27.30
CA ASN A 189 11.91 14.38 -28.38
C ASN A 189 13.33 14.68 -27.87
N THR A 190 13.50 14.93 -26.58
CA THR A 190 14.76 15.36 -25.96
C THR A 190 15.53 14.23 -25.29
N ARG A 191 14.85 13.13 -24.90
CA ARG A 191 15.43 11.89 -24.38
C ARG A 191 14.81 10.72 -25.11
N ARG A 192 15.56 10.16 -26.06
CA ARG A 192 15.18 8.90 -26.69
C ARG A 192 15.14 7.82 -25.61
N LEU A 193 13.96 7.25 -25.41
CA LEU A 193 13.76 6.05 -24.60
C LEU A 193 14.79 4.98 -25.00
N ALA A 194 15.34 4.26 -24.03
CA ALA A 194 16.25 3.15 -24.33
C ALA A 194 15.55 2.15 -25.27
N VAL A 195 16.32 1.35 -26.01
CA VAL A 195 15.75 0.42 -27.02
C VAL A 195 14.74 -0.55 -26.41
N THR A 196 14.82 -0.80 -25.10
CA THR A 196 13.86 -1.63 -24.37
C THR A 196 12.79 -0.85 -23.63
N ASP A 197 12.89 0.48 -23.54
CA ASP A 197 11.90 1.32 -22.90
C ASP A 197 10.64 1.38 -23.75
N GLN A 198 9.54 0.95 -23.15
CA GLN A 198 8.21 1.06 -23.74
C GLN A 198 7.52 2.32 -23.21
N PRO A 199 6.61 2.92 -23.99
CA PRO A 199 5.83 4.07 -23.53
C PRO A 199 5.01 3.74 -22.29
N LYS A 200 4.56 2.49 -22.20
CA LYS A 200 3.70 1.97 -21.15
C LYS A 200 4.02 0.50 -20.91
N PHE A 201 4.08 0.10 -19.65
CA PHE A 201 4.29 -1.31 -19.27
C PHE A 201 3.68 -1.60 -17.90
N HIS A 202 3.55 -2.88 -17.59
CA HIS A 202 3.08 -3.37 -16.29
C HIS A 202 4.26 -3.91 -15.49
N GLY A 203 4.24 -3.64 -14.19
CA GLY A 203 5.13 -4.23 -13.22
C GLY A 203 4.37 -4.88 -12.09
N SER A 204 5.07 -5.76 -11.37
CA SER A 204 4.56 -6.37 -10.16
C SER A 204 5.68 -6.63 -9.18
N ALA A 205 5.37 -6.62 -7.89
CA ALA A 205 6.30 -6.93 -6.82
C ALA A 205 5.61 -7.75 -5.73
N VAL A 206 6.39 -8.63 -5.10
CA VAL A 206 6.01 -9.33 -3.86
C VAL A 206 6.99 -8.92 -2.78
N LEU A 207 6.49 -8.24 -1.76
CA LEU A 207 7.28 -7.57 -0.73
C LEU A 207 6.96 -8.17 0.62
N ILE A 208 7.98 -8.49 1.41
CA ILE A 208 7.86 -8.84 2.82
C ILE A 208 7.91 -7.56 3.64
N VAL A 209 7.00 -7.42 4.59
CA VAL A 209 6.96 -6.29 5.54
C VAL A 209 7.83 -6.63 6.75
N SER A 210 8.77 -5.74 7.05
CA SER A 210 9.53 -5.75 8.31
C SER A 210 8.61 -5.68 9.52
N GLU A 211 9.06 -6.17 10.68
CA GLU A 211 8.25 -6.22 11.90
C GLU A 211 7.77 -4.84 12.36
N ASP A 212 8.62 -3.82 12.21
CA ASP A 212 8.33 -2.43 12.56
C ASP A 212 7.64 -1.64 11.44
N ALA A 213 7.38 -2.28 10.29
CA ALA A 213 6.76 -1.69 9.11
C ALA A 213 7.49 -0.45 8.57
N THR A 214 8.81 -0.38 8.74
CA THR A 214 9.65 0.71 8.19
C THR A 214 10.35 0.35 6.88
N GLU A 215 10.38 -0.95 6.57
CA GLU A 215 10.99 -1.52 5.38
C GLU A 215 10.09 -2.58 4.71
N LEU A 216 10.04 -2.54 3.38
CA LEU A 216 9.39 -3.52 2.51
C LEU A 216 10.44 -4.07 1.53
N GLN A 217 10.64 -5.38 1.46
CA GLN A 217 11.67 -5.96 0.60
C GLN A 217 11.17 -7.19 -0.13
N GLY A 218 11.53 -7.34 -1.41
CA GLY A 218 11.35 -8.60 -2.09
C GLY A 218 11.73 -8.53 -3.56
N GLN A 219 11.00 -9.29 -4.37
CA GLN A 219 11.25 -9.40 -5.81
C GLN A 219 10.25 -8.58 -6.60
N TYR A 220 10.71 -8.02 -7.70
CA TYR A 220 9.85 -7.37 -8.68
C TYR A 220 10.12 -7.91 -10.08
N TRP A 221 9.16 -7.74 -10.97
CA TRP A 221 9.28 -8.00 -12.39
C TRP A 221 8.46 -6.98 -13.18
N GLN A 222 8.88 -6.76 -14.41
CA GLN A 222 8.14 -5.96 -15.38
C GLN A 222 8.01 -6.70 -16.70
N ASN A 223 6.91 -6.48 -17.41
CA ASN A 223 6.69 -7.06 -18.74
C ASN A 223 7.26 -6.19 -19.88
N ARG A 224 8.10 -5.20 -19.56
CA ARG A 224 8.77 -4.36 -20.56
C ARG A 224 9.51 -5.25 -21.58
N SER A 225 9.23 -5.08 -22.87
CA SER A 225 9.88 -5.84 -23.96
C SER A 225 9.82 -7.37 -23.82
N TRP A 226 8.78 -7.90 -23.17
CA TRP A 226 8.61 -9.34 -22.93
C TRP A 226 8.56 -10.17 -24.23
N ASN A 227 7.97 -9.60 -25.29
CA ASN A 227 7.84 -10.24 -26.60
C ASN A 227 9.20 -10.44 -27.31
N HIS A 228 10.26 -9.80 -26.81
CA HIS A 228 11.63 -9.96 -27.29
C HIS A 228 12.52 -10.76 -26.32
N GLY A 229 11.95 -11.29 -25.22
CA GLY A 229 12.74 -11.93 -24.15
C GLY A 229 13.62 -10.96 -23.37
N LEU A 230 13.30 -9.66 -23.40
CA LEU A 230 14.09 -8.60 -22.77
C LEU A 230 13.39 -8.01 -21.52
N ASN A 231 12.55 -8.81 -20.87
CA ASN A 231 11.90 -8.41 -19.63
C ASN A 231 12.90 -8.34 -18.48
N ALA A 232 12.67 -7.43 -17.54
CA ALA A 232 13.53 -7.26 -16.38
C ALA A 232 12.82 -7.72 -15.11
N ALA A 233 13.61 -8.26 -14.20
CA ALA A 233 13.24 -8.63 -12.86
C ALA A 233 14.39 -8.32 -11.90
N GLY A 234 14.15 -8.42 -10.60
CA GLY A 234 15.22 -8.28 -9.63
C GLY A 234 14.69 -8.00 -8.25
N LEU A 235 15.46 -7.23 -7.48
CA LEU A 235 15.16 -6.92 -6.10
C LEU A 235 14.59 -5.52 -5.97
N ILE A 236 13.67 -5.35 -5.04
CA ILE A 236 13.08 -4.07 -4.69
C ILE A 236 13.09 -3.94 -3.17
N THR A 237 13.53 -2.77 -2.71
CA THR A 237 13.55 -2.41 -1.29
C THR A 237 12.92 -1.03 -1.15
N MET A 238 11.93 -0.90 -0.27
CA MET A 238 11.28 0.37 0.07
C MET A 238 11.57 0.68 1.53
N LYS A 239 12.08 1.88 1.80
CA LYS A 239 12.37 2.38 3.15
C LYS A 239 11.59 3.66 3.40
N ARG A 240 11.00 3.79 4.58
CA ARG A 240 10.21 4.96 4.95
C ARG A 240 11.08 6.22 5.00
N THR A 241 10.64 7.33 4.41
CA THR A 241 11.46 8.54 4.27
C THR A 241 11.63 9.31 5.58
N ASN A 242 10.78 9.09 6.60
CA ASN A 242 10.91 9.68 7.94
C ASN A 242 10.27 8.77 9.03
N LYS A 243 10.94 8.66 10.19
CA LYS A 243 10.36 8.21 11.47
C LYS A 243 9.67 9.39 12.16
#